data_AF-A0A6I9UY88-F1
#
_entry.id   AF-A0A6I9UY88-F1
#
_cell.length_a   1.000
_cell.length_b   1.000
_cell.length_c   1.000
_cell.angle_alpha   90.00
_cell.angle_beta   90.00
_cell.angle_gamma   90.00
#
_symmetry.space_group_name_H-M   'P 1'
#
loop_
_entity.id
_entity.type
_entity.pdbx_description
1 polymer ?
#
loop_
_entity_poly.entity_id
_entity_poly.type
_entity_poly.pdbx_seq_one_letter_code
_entity_poly.pdbx_strand_id
1 'polypeptide(L)'
;MDYFKEYGVSSNQLDRLIVKEPNTKRTNPLLSTGKIFSREISLRITACRETFEEVGILFFRNHKTLKKLSSTPTFGEDFEDVNFDRVGWQFAVHKDAKQFLNLCRSLHVVPDLWSLYEWSLWRSPFTAEKSNDEI
;
A
#
# COMPACT_ATOMS: atom_id res chain seq x y z
N MET A 1 11.63 5.05 -6.22
CA MET A 1 11.18 4.79 -7.60
C MET A 1 11.80 3.54 -8.19
N ASP A 2 13.03 3.18 -7.80
CA ASP A 2 13.77 2.08 -8.43
C ASP A 2 13.15 0.70 -8.20
N TYR A 3 12.58 0.46 -7.02
CA TYR A 3 11.87 -0.79 -6.73
C TYR A 3 10.73 -1.06 -7.74
N PHE A 4 9.76 -0.16 -7.92
CA PHE A 4 8.67 -0.40 -8.88
C PHE A 4 9.19 -0.56 -10.33
N LYS A 5 10.24 0.17 -10.70
CA LYS A 5 10.89 0.04 -12.02
C LYS A 5 11.56 -1.32 -12.21
N GLU A 6 12.24 -1.83 -11.17
CA GLU A 6 12.88 -3.16 -11.15
C GLU A 6 11.87 -4.28 -11.48
N TYR A 7 10.64 -4.15 -10.99
CA TYR A 7 9.55 -5.10 -11.23
C TYR A 7 8.70 -4.79 -12.48
N GLY A 8 9.16 -3.86 -13.34
CA GLY A 8 8.51 -3.56 -14.62
C GLY A 8 7.26 -2.68 -14.52
N VAL A 9 7.00 -2.04 -13.38
CA VAL A 9 5.90 -1.08 -13.24
C VAL A 9 6.30 0.23 -13.92
N SER A 10 5.60 0.58 -15.00
CA SER A 10 5.86 1.84 -15.71
C SER A 10 5.30 3.04 -14.95
N SER A 11 5.90 4.22 -15.17
CA SER A 11 5.38 5.48 -14.61
C SER A 11 3.91 5.71 -14.97
N ASN A 12 3.49 5.33 -16.17
CA ASN A 12 2.08 5.42 -16.59
C ASN A 12 1.14 4.57 -15.73
N GLN A 13 1.59 3.42 -15.20
CA GLN A 13 0.78 2.58 -14.31
C GLN A 13 0.64 3.21 -12.92
N LEU A 14 1.69 3.82 -12.41
CA LEU A 14 1.66 4.58 -11.15
C LEU A 14 0.84 5.86 -11.29
N ASP A 15 0.93 6.54 -12.43
CA ASP A 15 0.18 7.75 -12.74
C ASP A 15 -1.34 7.54 -12.76
N ARG A 16 -1.81 6.31 -13.03
CA ARG A 16 -3.24 5.95 -12.95
C ARG A 16 -3.76 5.84 -11.52
N LEU A 17 -2.86 5.59 -10.56
CA LEU A 17 -3.23 5.57 -9.14
C LEU A 17 -3.48 6.98 -8.61
N ILE A 18 -2.90 7.98 -9.28
CA ILE A 18 -3.06 9.39 -8.99
C ILE A 18 -4.29 9.87 -9.76
N VAL A 19 -5.32 10.31 -9.06
CA VAL A 19 -6.51 10.84 -9.75
C VAL A 19 -6.17 12.20 -10.36
N LYS A 20 -6.12 12.26 -11.70
CA LYS A 20 -5.79 13.46 -12.48
C LYS A 20 -7.03 14.22 -13.02
N GLU A 21 -8.24 13.85 -12.62
CA GLU A 21 -9.44 14.43 -13.25
C GLU A 21 -9.66 15.92 -12.89
N PRO A 22 -9.81 16.81 -13.89
CA PRO A 22 -10.07 18.23 -13.66
C PRO A 22 -11.54 18.56 -13.37
N ASN A 23 -12.49 17.62 -13.59
CA ASN A 23 -13.93 17.90 -13.57
C ASN A 23 -14.74 17.18 -12.48
N THR A 24 -14.15 16.24 -11.75
CA THR A 24 -14.72 15.79 -10.47
C THR A 24 -14.17 16.71 -9.39
N LYS A 25 -15.06 17.33 -8.60
CA LYS A 25 -14.69 18.07 -7.38
C LYS A 25 -14.03 17.12 -6.36
N ARG A 26 -12.78 16.68 -6.59
CA ARG A 26 -11.92 16.11 -5.54
C ARG A 26 -11.24 17.27 -4.85
N THR A 27 -11.87 17.70 -3.76
CA THR A 27 -11.59 18.94 -3.01
C THR A 27 -10.50 18.80 -1.94
N ASN A 28 -9.60 17.81 -2.02
CA ASN A 28 -8.61 17.59 -0.96
C ASN A 28 -7.15 17.74 -1.44
N PRO A 29 -6.64 18.99 -1.50
CA PRO A 29 -5.22 19.30 -1.77
C PRO A 29 -4.24 18.49 -0.90
N LEU A 30 -4.68 18.04 0.28
CA LEU A 30 -3.89 17.24 1.22
C LEU A 30 -3.36 15.93 0.61
N LEU A 31 -4.10 15.30 -0.30
CA LEU A 31 -3.69 14.03 -0.94
C LEU A 31 -2.82 14.23 -2.20
N SER A 32 -2.94 15.38 -2.85
CA SER A 32 -2.24 15.66 -4.11
C SER A 32 -0.87 16.35 -3.91
N THR A 33 -0.59 16.89 -2.72
CA THR A 33 0.56 17.79 -2.44
C THR A 33 1.90 17.10 -2.11
N GLY A 34 2.12 15.86 -2.55
CA GLY A 34 3.39 15.17 -2.32
C GLY A 34 4.54 15.76 -3.16
N LYS A 35 5.55 16.40 -2.53
CA LYS A 35 6.69 17.02 -3.24
C LYS A 35 7.69 16.03 -3.85
N ILE A 36 7.89 14.86 -3.23
CA ILE A 36 8.92 13.87 -3.62
C ILE A 36 8.27 12.62 -4.22
N PHE A 37 7.11 12.23 -3.71
CA PHE A 37 6.34 11.08 -4.14
C PHE A 37 4.87 11.34 -3.88
N SER A 38 3.98 10.87 -4.75
CA SER A 38 2.54 11.11 -4.59
C SER A 38 2.07 10.54 -3.26
N ARG A 39 1.43 11.38 -2.44
CA ARG A 39 0.95 10.99 -1.12
C ARG A 39 -0.09 9.88 -1.23
N GLU A 40 -0.90 9.86 -2.29
CA GLU A 40 -1.85 8.78 -2.57
C GLU A 40 -1.14 7.42 -2.68
N ILE A 41 0.00 7.37 -3.37
CA ILE A 41 0.77 6.13 -3.53
C ILE A 41 1.42 5.75 -2.20
N SER A 42 1.96 6.71 -1.44
CA SER A 42 2.48 6.45 -0.08
C SER A 42 1.42 5.86 0.83
N LEU A 43 0.21 6.43 0.86
CA LEU A 43 -0.87 5.97 1.71
C LEU A 43 -1.34 4.57 1.34
N ARG A 44 -1.42 4.25 0.04
CA ARG A 44 -1.73 2.89 -0.43
C ARG A 44 -0.67 1.89 0.03
N ILE A 45 0.61 2.21 -0.10
CA ILE A 45 1.71 1.36 0.41
C ILE A 45 1.59 1.18 1.92
N THR A 46 1.33 2.25 2.67
CA THR A 46 1.11 2.19 4.12
C THR A 46 -0.07 1.29 4.46
N ALA A 47 -1.21 1.41 3.77
CA ALA A 47 -2.37 0.56 4.01
C ALA A 47 -2.06 -0.92 3.79
N CYS A 48 -1.34 -1.27 2.71
CA CYS A 48 -0.88 -2.64 2.48
C CYS A 48 0.06 -3.11 3.60
N ARG A 49 1.00 -2.27 4.03
CA ARG A 49 1.95 -2.61 5.11
C ARG A 49 1.21 -2.87 6.42
N GLU A 50 0.38 -1.93 6.87
CA GLU A 50 -0.35 -2.05 8.15
C GLU A 50 -1.25 -3.29 8.15
N THR A 51 -1.93 -3.55 7.03
CA THR A 51 -2.76 -4.76 6.90
C THR A 51 -1.91 -6.02 7.06
N PHE A 52 -0.74 -6.07 6.44
CA PHE A 52 0.15 -7.21 6.63
C PHE A 52 0.66 -7.30 8.08
N GLU A 53 1.08 -6.18 8.67
CA GLU A 53 1.61 -6.13 10.03
C GLU A 53 0.58 -6.63 11.06
N GLU A 54 -0.65 -6.13 11.00
CA GLU A 54 -1.69 -6.42 11.99
C GLU A 54 -2.37 -7.78 11.75
N VAL A 55 -2.75 -8.09 10.51
CA VAL A 55 -3.58 -9.29 10.22
C VAL A 55 -2.86 -10.35 9.39
N GLY A 56 -1.64 -10.09 8.92
CA GLY A 56 -0.85 -11.05 8.15
C GLY A 56 -1.34 -11.24 6.71
N ILE A 57 -2.23 -10.38 6.22
CA ILE A 57 -2.75 -10.43 4.85
C ILE A 57 -1.87 -9.56 3.96
N LEU A 58 -1.29 -10.17 2.93
CA LEU A 58 -0.46 -9.49 1.95
C LEU A 58 -1.23 -9.22 0.65
N PHE A 59 -1.47 -7.94 0.36
CA PHE A 59 -1.94 -7.51 -0.96
C PHE A 59 -0.76 -7.38 -1.91
N PHE A 60 -0.68 -8.23 -2.93
CA PHE A 60 0.42 -8.20 -3.88
C PHE A 60 0.00 -8.49 -5.33
N ARG A 61 0.85 -8.09 -6.26
CA ARG A 61 0.83 -8.52 -7.67
C ARG A 61 2.16 -9.13 -8.05
N ASN A 62 2.10 -10.20 -8.85
CA ASN A 62 3.26 -10.78 -9.50
C ASN A 62 3.35 -10.24 -10.94
N HIS A 63 4.41 -10.62 -11.66
CA HIS A 63 4.64 -10.14 -13.02
C HIS A 63 3.52 -10.52 -14.02
N LYS A 64 2.78 -11.62 -13.77
CA LYS A 64 1.63 -12.02 -14.60
C LYS A 64 0.41 -11.14 -14.33
N THR A 65 0.08 -10.91 -13.05
CA THR A 65 -1.10 -10.13 -12.64
C THR A 65 -0.92 -8.62 -12.83
N LEU A 66 0.33 -8.15 -12.84
CA LEU A 66 0.67 -6.76 -13.18
C LEU A 66 0.36 -6.44 -14.65
N LYS A 67 0.59 -7.38 -15.58
CA LYS A 67 0.25 -7.22 -17.01
C LYS A 67 -1.26 -7.15 -17.26
N LYS A 68 -2.06 -7.73 -16.36
CA LYS A 68 -3.52 -7.75 -16.46
C LYS A 68 -4.16 -6.74 -15.51
N LEU A 69 -3.70 -5.49 -15.51
CA LEU A 69 -4.28 -4.46 -14.64
C LEU A 69 -5.79 -4.23 -14.88
N SER A 70 -6.32 -4.67 -16.04
CA SER A 70 -7.75 -4.60 -16.39
C SER A 70 -8.62 -5.73 -15.82
N SER A 71 -8.04 -6.78 -15.24
CA SER A 71 -8.80 -7.87 -14.62
C SER A 71 -8.93 -7.67 -13.11
N THR A 72 -10.01 -8.22 -12.57
CA THR A 72 -10.36 -8.32 -11.15
C THR A 72 -9.15 -8.45 -10.22
N PRO A 73 -9.20 -7.88 -9.00
CA PRO A 73 -8.12 -8.00 -8.03
C PRO A 73 -7.73 -9.47 -7.89
N THR A 74 -6.52 -9.80 -8.31
CA THR A 74 -6.02 -11.17 -8.24
C THR A 74 -5.49 -11.34 -6.83
N PHE A 75 -6.40 -11.68 -5.91
CA PHE A 75 -6.07 -11.87 -4.52
C PHE A 75 -5.31 -13.18 -4.39
N GLY A 76 -3.99 -13.10 -4.21
CA GLY A 76 -3.17 -14.24 -3.78
C GLY A 76 -3.41 -15.54 -4.55
N GLU A 77 -3.74 -15.49 -5.85
CA GLU A 77 -3.77 -16.71 -6.66
C GLU A 77 -2.32 -17.22 -6.75
N ASP A 78 -2.11 -18.42 -6.23
CA ASP A 78 -0.89 -19.24 -6.35
C ASP A 78 0.28 -19.00 -5.37
N PHE A 79 0.05 -18.49 -4.15
CA PHE A 79 1.11 -18.44 -3.12
C PHE A 79 0.82 -19.32 -1.90
N GLU A 80 0.74 -20.64 -2.13
CA GLU A 80 0.83 -21.66 -1.07
C GLU A 80 2.30 -22.10 -0.92
N ASP A 81 3.13 -21.23 -0.34
CA ASP A 81 4.41 -21.68 0.18
C ASP A 81 4.22 -22.16 1.61
N VAL A 82 4.24 -23.48 1.79
CA VAL A 82 4.11 -24.17 3.08
C VAL A 82 5.19 -23.72 4.08
N ASN A 83 6.29 -23.13 3.61
CA ASN A 83 7.40 -22.65 4.44
C ASN A 83 7.44 -21.13 4.63
N PHE A 84 6.41 -20.39 4.20
CA PHE A 84 6.39 -18.95 4.41
C PHE A 84 6.20 -18.61 5.90
N ASP A 85 7.27 -18.12 6.53
CA ASP A 85 7.24 -17.65 7.93
C ASP A 85 6.49 -16.33 8.08
N ARG A 86 5.15 -16.40 8.03
CA ARG A 86 4.28 -15.23 8.17
C ARG A 86 4.53 -14.49 9.48
N VAL A 87 4.66 -15.22 10.59
CA VAL A 87 4.78 -14.62 11.92
C VAL A 87 6.11 -13.89 12.08
N GLY A 88 7.21 -14.49 11.61
CA GLY A 88 8.52 -13.83 11.60
C GLY A 88 8.52 -12.58 10.74
N TRP A 89 7.87 -12.61 9.57
CA TRP A 89 7.74 -11.42 8.73
C TRP A 89 6.85 -10.34 9.34
N GLN A 90 5.72 -10.68 9.96
CA GLN A 90 4.89 -9.71 10.68
C GLN A 90 5.70 -9.01 11.77
N PHE A 91 6.48 -9.77 12.55
CA PHE A 91 7.36 -9.22 13.58
C PHE A 91 8.47 -8.33 13.01
N ALA A 92 9.08 -8.73 11.88
CA ALA A 92 10.10 -7.93 11.21
C ALA A 92 9.55 -6.60 10.68
N VAL A 93 8.36 -6.63 10.06
CA VAL A 93 7.67 -5.44 9.55
C VAL A 93 7.26 -4.51 10.68
N HIS A 94 6.74 -5.05 11.78
CA HIS A 94 6.40 -4.29 12.98
C HIS A 94 7.60 -3.55 13.56
N LYS A 95 8.78 -4.19 13.58
CA LYS A 95 10.02 -3.56 14.06
C LYS A 95 10.58 -2.52 13.10
N ASP A 96 10.51 -2.77 11.80
CA ASP A 96 11.02 -1.88 10.78
C ASP A 96 10.15 -1.94 9.52
N ALA A 97 9.42 -0.85 9.27
CA ALA A 97 8.53 -0.71 8.13
C ALA A 97 9.22 -0.93 6.77
N LYS A 98 10.55 -0.75 6.68
CA LYS A 98 11.30 -1.03 5.43
C LYS A 98 11.32 -2.51 5.10
N GLN A 99 11.17 -3.40 6.09
CA GLN A 99 11.14 -4.84 5.89
C GLN A 99 9.94 -5.28 5.06
N PHE A 100 8.87 -4.48 4.98
CA PHE A 100 7.74 -4.79 4.11
C PHE A 100 8.14 -4.85 2.64
N LEU A 101 8.94 -3.90 2.16
CA LEU A 101 9.44 -3.96 0.78
C LEU A 101 10.47 -5.08 0.59
N ASN A 102 11.24 -5.43 1.63
CA ASN A 102 12.15 -6.57 1.58
C ASN A 102 11.39 -7.90 1.50
N LEU A 103 10.28 -8.03 2.22
CA LEU A 103 9.34 -9.14 2.10
C LEU A 103 8.80 -9.24 0.67
N CYS A 104 8.30 -8.13 0.11
CA CYS A 104 7.83 -8.15 -1.28
C CYS A 104 8.95 -8.55 -2.25
N ARG A 105 10.19 -8.12 -1.99
CA ARG A 105 11.36 -8.55 -2.78
C ARG A 105 11.64 -10.04 -2.67
N SER A 106 11.64 -10.61 -1.46
CA SER A 106 11.92 -12.03 -1.23
C SER A 106 10.90 -12.94 -1.91
N LEU A 107 9.65 -12.46 -2.05
CA LEU A 107 8.60 -13.19 -2.75
C LEU A 107 8.53 -12.87 -4.25
N HIS A 108 9.40 -11.98 -4.76
CA HIS A 108 9.39 -11.48 -6.14
C HIS A 108 8.04 -10.87 -6.58
N VAL A 109 7.40 -10.13 -5.67
CA VAL A 109 6.11 -9.47 -5.89
C VAL A 109 6.21 -7.96 -5.65
N VAL A 110 5.17 -7.23 -6.06
CA VAL A 110 4.95 -5.82 -5.69
C VAL A 110 3.67 -5.69 -4.86
N PRO A 111 3.57 -4.73 -3.93
CA PRO A 111 2.31 -4.48 -3.22
C PRO A 111 1.21 -4.10 -4.22
N ASP A 112 -0.01 -4.65 -4.06
CA ASP A 112 -1.12 -4.32 -4.96
C ASP A 112 -1.74 -2.98 -4.60
N LEU A 113 -1.25 -1.93 -5.26
CA LEU A 113 -1.73 -0.57 -5.03
C LEU A 113 -3.01 -0.25 -5.79
N TRP A 114 -3.35 -1.04 -6.83
CA TRP A 114 -4.44 -0.75 -7.76
C TRP A 114 -5.78 -1.34 -7.33
N SER A 115 -5.77 -2.38 -6.48
CA SER A 115 -6.99 -2.93 -5.89
C SER A 115 -7.56 -2.08 -4.76
N LEU A 116 -6.77 -1.16 -4.20
CA LEU A 116 -7.22 -0.23 -3.17
C LEU A 116 -8.06 0.90 -3.78
N TYR A 117 -9.15 1.26 -3.13
CA TYR A 117 -9.97 2.43 -3.49
C TYR A 117 -10.00 3.43 -2.34
N GLU A 118 -9.91 4.72 -2.65
CA GLU A 118 -10.07 5.77 -1.65
C GLU A 118 -11.54 5.90 -1.29
N TRP A 119 -11.91 5.42 -0.10
CA TRP A 119 -13.30 5.51 0.36
C TRP A 119 -13.61 6.86 1.03
N SER A 120 -12.74 7.32 1.95
CA SER A 120 -12.97 8.55 2.72
C SER A 120 -11.68 9.07 3.37
N LEU A 121 -11.65 10.37 3.67
CA LEU A 121 -10.62 11.03 4.47
C LEU A 121 -11.20 11.43 5.81
N TRP A 122 -10.86 10.69 6.86
CA TRP A 122 -11.25 11.06 8.21
C TRP A 122 -10.22 12.02 8.81
N ARG A 123 -10.69 13.15 9.33
CA ARG A 123 -9.86 14.12 10.07
C ARG A 123 -10.35 14.13 11.51
N SER A 124 -9.49 13.78 12.45
CA SER A 124 -9.86 13.81 13.87
C SER A 124 -10.29 15.24 14.27
N PRO A 125 -11.38 15.41 15.03
CA PRO A 125 -11.75 16.69 15.62
C PRO A 125 -10.62 17.24 16.50
N PHE A 126 -10.50 18.56 16.59
CA PHE A 126 -9.41 19.24 17.32
C PHE A 126 -9.50 19.13 18.86
N THR A 127 -10.43 18.36 19.42
CA THR A 127 -10.56 18.24 20.88
C THR A 127 -9.54 17.25 21.43
N ALA A 128 -8.40 17.76 21.89
CA ALA A 128 -7.49 17.01 22.75
C ALA A 128 -7.24 17.81 24.04
N GLU A 129 -8.08 17.58 25.05
CA GLU A 129 -7.57 17.50 26.42
C GLU A 129 -7.46 16.01 26.74
N LYS A 130 -6.23 15.55 26.89
CA LYS A 130 -5.94 14.21 27.41
C LYS A 130 -5.68 14.39 28.91
N SER A 131 -6.72 14.28 29.74
CA SER A 131 -6.50 14.08 31.18
C SER A 131 -6.05 12.64 31.38
N ASN A 132 -4.75 12.45 31.62
CA ASN A 132 -4.26 11.19 32.16
C ASN A 132 -4.61 11.20 33.65
N ASP A 133 -5.75 10.61 34.02
CA ASP A 133 -5.96 10.21 35.41
C ASP A 133 -5.59 8.74 35.53
N GLU A 134 -4.42 8.52 36.13
CA GLU A 134 -3.97 7.22 36.64
C GLU A 134 -4.90 6.77 37.77
N ILE A 135 -5.39 5.52 37.70
CA ILE A 135 -5.86 4.74 38.86
C ILE A 135 -5.29 3.33 38.72
#